data_AF-A0A9X0A2A4-F1
#
_entry.id   AF-A0A9X0A2A4-F1
#
_cell.length_a   1.000
_cell.length_b   1.000
_cell.length_c   1.000
_cell.angle_alpha   90.00
_cell.angle_beta   90.00
_cell.angle_gamma   90.00
#
_symmetry.space_group_name_H-M   'P 1'
#
loop_
_entity.id
_entity.type
_entity.pdbx_description
1 polymer ?
#
loop_
_entity_poly.entity_id
_entity_poly.type
_entity_poly.pdbx_seq_one_letter_code
_entity_poly.pdbx_strand_id
1 'polypeptide(L)'
;MWTGVIRGIRCSSSMQRRIMDTVQHEFSEFLPKVETSHYRVKFIPLVFPQTYREKSQGLSKTYVNDTYVIEISVKAGKTGEVYESSKHQVFIRRESSVQGPLNPLQIKDIVIAKYREGD
;
A
#
# COMPACT_ATOMS: atom_id res chain seq x y z
N MET A 1 1.78 4.47 -22.68
CA MET A 1 3.07 3.83 -22.34
C MET A 1 3.55 4.48 -21.05
N TRP A 2 3.40 3.81 -19.90
CA TRP A 2 3.90 4.33 -18.63
C TRP A 2 5.42 4.12 -18.62
N THR A 3 6.17 5.21 -18.61
CA THR A 3 7.62 5.14 -18.38
C THR A 3 7.77 4.72 -16.92
N GLY A 4 8.29 3.52 -16.66
CA GLY A 4 8.41 2.92 -15.32
C GLY A 4 9.43 3.61 -14.41
N VAL A 5 9.41 4.95 -14.38
CA VAL A 5 10.36 5.80 -13.66
C VAL A 5 9.84 6.07 -12.26
N ILE A 6 10.58 5.59 -11.27
CA ILE A 6 10.32 5.83 -9.86
C ILE A 6 10.88 7.20 -9.46
N ARG A 7 10.02 8.11 -8.99
CA ARG A 7 10.42 9.48 -8.59
C ARG A 7 10.42 9.72 -7.08
N GLY A 8 9.66 8.94 -6.32
CA GLY A 8 9.53 9.09 -4.87
C GLY A 8 8.89 10.42 -4.45
N ILE A 9 8.78 10.64 -3.14
CA ILE A 9 8.31 11.89 -2.55
C ILE A 9 9.28 12.35 -1.46
N ARG A 10 9.44 13.67 -1.32
CA ARG A 10 10.17 14.21 -0.16
C ARG A 10 9.37 13.93 1.12
N CYS A 11 9.98 13.27 2.08
CA CYS A 11 9.33 12.77 3.28
C CYS A 11 10.23 12.96 4.51
N SER A 12 10.02 14.06 5.23
CA SER A 12 10.67 14.33 6.52
C SER A 12 10.23 13.33 7.58
N SER A 13 10.98 13.20 8.69
CA SER A 13 10.61 12.31 9.80
C SER A 13 9.22 12.60 10.40
N SER A 14 8.81 13.88 10.43
CA SER A 14 7.47 14.27 10.87
C SER A 14 6.38 13.80 9.89
N MET A 15 6.65 13.89 8.59
CA MET A 15 5.74 13.38 7.55
C MET A 15 5.66 11.85 7.58
N GLN A 16 6.79 11.16 7.79
CA GLN A 16 6.82 9.71 7.95
C GLN A 16 5.93 9.27 9.12
N ARG A 17 6.06 9.92 10.28
CA ARG A 17 5.19 9.65 11.44
C ARG A 17 3.71 9.85 11.10
N ARG A 18 3.37 10.99 10.48
CA ARG A 18 1.98 11.27 10.09
C ARG A 18 1.42 10.21 9.13
N ILE A 19 2.21 9.74 8.18
CA ILE A 19 1.81 8.66 7.26
C ILE A 19 1.55 7.37 8.04
N MET A 20 2.44 7.01 8.97
CA MET A 20 2.25 5.83 9.83
C MET A 20 0.95 5.94 10.63
N ASP A 21 0.70 7.09 11.26
CA ASP A 21 -0.50 7.33 12.07
C ASP A 21 -1.77 7.27 11.21
N THR A 22 -1.75 7.85 10.00
CA THR A 22 -2.87 7.77 9.06
C THR A 22 -3.14 6.34 8.64
N VAL A 23 -2.12 5.57 8.24
CA VAL A 23 -2.31 4.18 7.83
C VAL A 23 -2.85 3.35 8.99
N GLN A 24 -2.31 3.53 10.20
CA GLN A 24 -2.78 2.82 11.38
C GLN A 24 -4.23 3.17 11.72
N HIS A 25 -4.60 4.44 11.63
CA HIS A 25 -5.97 4.88 11.87
C HIS A 25 -6.92 4.26 10.84
N GLU A 26 -6.62 4.35 9.54
CA GLU A 26 -7.45 3.76 8.49
C GLU A 26 -7.69 2.26 8.70
N PHE A 27 -6.66 1.48 9.04
CA PHE A 27 -6.84 0.04 9.31
C PHE A 27 -7.56 -0.25 10.62
N SER A 28 -7.49 0.65 11.62
CA SER A 28 -8.18 0.47 12.90
C SER A 28 -9.70 0.57 12.80
N GLU A 29 -10.18 1.22 11.75
CA GLU A 29 -11.60 1.46 11.47
C GLU A 29 -12.28 0.30 10.71
N PHE A 30 -11.54 -0.74 10.32
CA PHE A 30 -12.09 -1.91 9.65
C PHE A 30 -12.73 -2.90 10.64
N LEU A 31 -13.77 -3.59 10.16
CA LEU A 31 -14.41 -4.70 10.86
C LEU A 31 -14.33 -5.98 10.01
N PRO A 32 -13.90 -7.13 10.57
CA PRO A 32 -13.29 -7.27 11.90
C PRO A 32 -11.96 -6.50 11.98
N LYS A 33 -11.49 -6.27 13.21
CA LYS A 33 -10.29 -5.49 13.47
C LYS A 33 -9.08 -6.06 12.72
N VAL A 34 -8.40 -5.21 11.95
CA VAL A 34 -7.17 -5.59 11.24
C VAL A 34 -5.98 -5.52 12.19
N GLU A 35 -5.39 -6.67 12.50
CA GLU A 35 -4.18 -6.74 13.32
C GLU A 35 -2.98 -6.10 12.61
N THR A 36 -2.08 -5.48 13.36
CA THR A 36 -0.86 -4.82 12.83
C THR A 36 0.08 -5.77 12.08
N SER A 37 -0.06 -7.09 12.29
CA SER A 37 0.68 -8.13 11.56
C SER A 37 0.18 -8.35 10.13
N HIS A 38 -1.01 -7.87 9.78
CA HIS A 38 -1.60 -7.98 8.43
C HIS A 38 -1.08 -6.92 7.47
N TYR A 39 -0.48 -5.83 7.93
CA TYR A 39 0.06 -4.81 7.04
C TYR A 39 1.45 -4.36 7.47
N ARG A 40 2.19 -3.79 6.52
CA ARG A 40 3.51 -3.21 6.76
C ARG A 40 3.67 -1.97 5.92
N VAL A 41 4.17 -0.90 6.52
CA VAL A 41 4.59 0.31 5.83
C VAL A 41 6.11 0.35 5.82
N LYS A 42 6.70 0.61 4.66
CA LYS A 42 8.15 0.82 4.49
C LYS A 42 8.43 2.10 3.75
N PHE A 43 9.40 2.86 4.26
CA PHE A 43 9.98 4.01 3.59
C PHE A 43 11.28 3.54 2.93
N ILE A 44 11.25 3.41 1.61
CA ILE A 44 12.40 2.95 0.81
C ILE A 44 13.12 4.21 0.29
N PRO A 45 14.33 4.53 0.77
CA PRO A 45 15.04 5.73 0.34
C PRO A 45 15.44 5.64 -1.13
N LEU A 46 15.29 6.74 -1.87
CA LEU A 46 15.81 6.85 -3.23
C LEU A 46 17.26 7.32 -3.20
N VAL A 47 18.12 6.48 -3.78
CA VAL A 47 19.54 6.77 -3.94
C VAL A 47 19.76 7.28 -5.36
N PHE A 48 20.10 8.55 -5.50
CA PHE A 48 20.46 9.12 -6.79
C PHE A 48 21.97 8.99 -7.02
N PRO A 49 22.41 8.50 -8.20
CA PRO A 49 23.82 8.53 -8.54
C PRO A 49 24.29 9.98 -8.61
N GLN A 50 25.51 10.24 -8.11
CA GLN A 50 26.11 11.57 -8.19
C GLN A 50 26.22 12.04 -9.63
N THR A 51 25.89 13.29 -9.88
CA THR A 51 26.12 13.95 -11.15
C THR A 51 27.62 14.17 -11.39
N TYR A 52 28.03 14.31 -12.65
CA TYR A 52 29.43 14.56 -13.02
C TYR A 52 30.01 15.83 -12.34
N ARG A 53 29.17 16.86 -12.18
CA ARG A 53 29.51 18.12 -11.51
C ARG A 53 29.81 17.94 -10.02
N GLU A 54 29.03 17.11 -9.32
CA GLU A 54 29.24 16.82 -7.89
C GLU A 54 30.53 16.01 -7.67
N LYS A 55 30.83 15.06 -8.57
CA LYS A 55 32.11 14.32 -8.56
C LYS A 55 33.31 15.26 -8.73
N SER A 56 33.23 16.22 -9.66
CA SER A 56 34.32 17.19 -9.90
C SER A 56 34.57 18.16 -8.74
N GLN A 57 33.62 18.31 -7.81
CA GLN A 57 33.77 19.15 -6.61
C GLN A 57 34.29 18.38 -5.39
N GLY A 58 34.69 17.11 -5.54
CA GLY A 58 35.23 16.30 -4.44
C GLY A 58 34.18 15.92 -3.39
N LEU A 59 32.89 16.08 -3.68
CA LEU A 59 31.80 15.66 -2.81
C LEU A 59 31.73 14.12 -2.85
N SER A 60 32.34 13.44 -1.88
CA SER A 60 32.52 11.98 -1.90
C SER A 60 31.35 11.15 -1.36
N LYS A 61 30.24 11.78 -0.95
CA LYS A 61 29.11 11.06 -0.34
C LYS A 61 27.92 11.02 -1.28
N THR A 62 27.45 9.80 -1.55
CA THR A 62 26.12 9.52 -2.07
C THR A 62 25.10 10.30 -1.23
N TYR A 63 24.45 11.30 -1.81
CA TYR A 63 23.47 12.11 -1.09
C TYR A 63 22.16 11.32 -1.00
N VAL A 64 21.83 10.82 0.18
CA VAL A 64 20.48 10.34 0.47
C VAL A 64 19.63 11.59 0.65
N ASN A 65 18.95 11.99 -0.42
CA ASN A 65 17.92 13.01 -0.31
C ASN A 65 16.81 12.47 0.60
N ASP A 66 16.05 13.34 1.27
CA ASP A 66 14.87 12.96 2.06
C ASP A 66 13.73 12.46 1.15
N THR A 67 14.02 11.75 0.07
CA THR A 67 13.09 11.27 -0.94
C THR A 67 12.92 9.77 -0.81
N TYR A 68 11.68 9.33 -0.66
CA TYR A 68 11.32 7.95 -0.38
C TYR A 68 10.24 7.46 -1.33
N VAL A 69 10.23 6.17 -1.59
CA VAL A 69 9.06 5.43 -2.03
C VAL A 69 8.40 4.83 -0.81
N ILE A 70 7.08 4.97 -0.70
CA ILE A 70 6.31 4.40 0.40
C ILE A 70 5.67 3.11 -0.11
N GLU A 71 6.09 1.98 0.44
CA GLU A 71 5.48 0.68 0.20
C GLU A 71 4.50 0.39 1.33
N ILE A 72 3.21 0.19 1.00
CA ILE A 72 2.21 -0.35 1.93
C ILE A 72 1.88 -1.76 1.45
N SER A 73 2.30 -2.75 2.23
CA SER A 73 2.01 -4.17 1.98
C SER A 73 0.85 -4.62 2.85
N VAL A 74 -0.09 -5.36 2.28
CA VAL A 74 -1.24 -5.93 3.01
C VAL A 74 -1.29 -7.43 2.72
N LYS A 75 -1.40 -8.24 3.76
CA LYS A 75 -1.56 -9.70 3.70
C LYS A 75 -3.04 -10.05 3.57
N ALA A 76 -3.30 -11.24 3.04
CA ALA A 76 -4.64 -11.82 3.12
C ALA A 76 -5.06 -11.94 4.60
N GLY A 77 -6.32 -11.58 4.87
CA GLY A 77 -6.94 -11.81 6.18
C GLY A 77 -7.24 -13.29 6.41
N LYS A 78 -7.93 -13.59 7.52
CA LYS A 78 -8.30 -14.97 7.83
C LYS A 78 -9.26 -15.52 6.78
N THR A 79 -9.09 -16.81 6.46
CA THR A 79 -10.00 -17.50 5.55
C THR A 79 -11.41 -17.54 6.14
N GLY A 80 -12.41 -17.22 5.33
CA GLY A 80 -13.81 -17.15 5.76
C GLY A 80 -14.24 -15.81 6.37
N GLU A 81 -13.32 -14.87 6.60
CA GLU A 81 -13.67 -13.52 7.04
C GLU A 81 -13.83 -12.56 5.87
N VAL A 82 -14.82 -11.66 5.99
CA VAL A 82 -15.00 -10.51 5.11
C VAL A 82 -14.68 -9.27 5.93
N TYR A 83 -13.83 -8.41 5.38
CA TYR A 83 -13.45 -7.15 6.02
C TYR A 83 -14.21 -6.01 5.34
N GLU A 84 -14.84 -5.17 6.15
CA GLU A 84 -15.52 -3.95 5.74
C GLU A 84 -14.85 -2.71 6.32
N SER A 85 -14.89 -1.60 5.58
CA SER A 85 -14.45 -0.29 6.09
C SER A 85 -15.45 0.29 7.10
N SER A 86 -15.09 1.41 7.75
CA SER A 86 -16.01 2.17 8.64
C SER A 86 -17.31 2.64 8.00
N LYS A 87 -17.41 2.55 6.67
CA LYS A 87 -18.64 2.89 5.92
C LYS A 87 -19.45 1.65 5.53
N HIS A 88 -19.18 0.49 6.12
CA HIS A 88 -19.76 -0.80 5.77
C HIS A 88 -19.57 -1.15 4.28
N GLN A 89 -18.39 -0.82 3.74
CA GLN A 89 -18.05 -1.06 2.35
C GLN A 89 -17.06 -2.21 2.20
N VAL A 90 -17.37 -3.13 1.29
CA VAL A 90 -16.53 -4.28 0.96
C VAL A 90 -15.98 -4.12 -0.45
N PHE A 91 -14.69 -4.43 -0.63
CA PHE A 91 -13.99 -4.34 -1.90
C PHE A 91 -13.24 -5.63 -2.19
N ILE A 92 -13.05 -5.95 -3.47
CA ILE A 92 -12.24 -7.09 -3.91
C ILE A 92 -11.09 -6.59 -4.78
N ARG A 93 -9.87 -7.00 -4.44
CA ARG A 93 -8.70 -6.81 -5.29
C ARG A 93 -8.71 -7.84 -6.42
N ARG A 94 -8.68 -7.37 -7.66
CA ARG A 94 -8.39 -8.16 -8.88
C ARG A 94 -6.94 -7.93 -9.28
N GLU A 95 -6.41 -8.61 -10.29
CA GLU A 95 -5.00 -8.47 -10.70
C GLU A 95 -4.60 -7.00 -10.96
N SER A 96 -5.47 -6.23 -11.64
CA SER A 96 -5.16 -4.85 -12.04
C SER A 96 -6.19 -3.80 -11.62
N SER A 97 -7.25 -4.19 -10.90
CA SER A 97 -8.27 -3.28 -10.40
C SER A 97 -8.73 -3.59 -8.98
N VAL A 98 -9.48 -2.66 -8.41
CA VAL A 98 -10.27 -2.86 -7.19
C VAL A 98 -11.73 -2.78 -7.59
N GLN A 99 -12.52 -3.78 -7.21
CA GLN A 99 -13.95 -3.85 -7.47
C GLN A 99 -14.70 -3.53 -6.18
N GLY A 100 -15.60 -2.55 -6.22
CA GLY A 100 -16.46 -2.18 -5.10
C GLY A 100 -16.78 -0.69 -5.03
N PRO A 101 -17.54 -0.23 -4.02
CA PRO A 101 -18.08 -1.04 -2.92
C PRO A 101 -19.11 -2.07 -3.41
N LEU A 102 -19.09 -3.27 -2.83
CA LEU A 102 -19.97 -4.39 -3.20
C LEU A 102 -21.19 -4.45 -2.28
N ASN A 103 -22.36 -4.71 -2.87
CA ASN A 103 -23.56 -5.01 -2.10
C ASN A 103 -23.66 -6.53 -1.79
N PRO A 104 -24.53 -6.94 -0.84
CA PRO A 104 -24.64 -8.33 -0.43
C PRO A 104 -24.98 -9.32 -1.57
N LEU A 105 -25.78 -8.90 -2.55
CA LEU A 105 -26.12 -9.76 -3.69
C LEU A 105 -24.90 -10.01 -4.58
N GLN A 106 -24.10 -8.98 -4.84
CA GLN A 106 -22.85 -9.11 -5.61
C GLN A 106 -21.83 -9.99 -4.88
N ILE A 107 -21.74 -9.90 -3.55
CA ILE A 107 -20.85 -10.76 -2.75
C ILE A 107 -21.31 -12.22 -2.87
N LYS A 108 -22.61 -12.48 -2.72
CA LYS A 108 -23.20 -13.82 -2.86
C LYS A 108 -22.89 -14.43 -4.23
N ASP A 109 -23.09 -13.67 -5.31
CA ASP A 109 -22.85 -14.15 -6.67
C ASP A 109 -21.38 -14.53 -6.88
N ILE A 110 -20.45 -13.73 -6.34
CA ILE A 110 -19.01 -14.00 -6.41
C ILE A 110 -18.64 -15.28 -5.64
N VAL A 111 -19.21 -15.48 -4.45
CA VAL A 111 -18.98 -16.69 -3.66
C VAL A 111 -19.49 -17.91 -4.41
N ILE A 112 -20.72 -17.88 -4.93
CA ILE A 112 -21.31 -18.99 -5.70
C ILE A 112 -20.47 -19.31 -6.94
N ALA A 113 -20.03 -18.28 -7.68
CA ALA A 113 -19.18 -18.48 -8.87
C ALA A 113 -17.87 -19.21 -8.52
N LYS A 114 -17.20 -18.81 -7.44
CA LYS A 114 -15.98 -19.49 -6.99
C LYS A 114 -16.19 -20.95 -6.60
N TYR A 115 -17.33 -21.28 -5.99
CA TYR A 115 -17.64 -22.68 -5.66
C TYR A 115 -17.81 -23.55 -6.91
N ARG A 116 -18.39 -23.00 -7.99
CA ARG A 116 -18.60 -23.72 -9.26
C ARG A 116 -17.32 -23.96 -10.06
N GLU A 117 -16.28 -23.18 -9.83
CA GLU A 117 -14.96 -23.33 -10.48
C GLU A 117 -14.06 -24.37 -9.77
N GLY A 118 -14.45 -24.84 -8.59
CA GLY A 118 -13.71 -25.79 -7.77
C GLY A 118 -14.21 -27.24 -7.80
N ASP A 119 -15.26 -27.52 -8.59
CA ASP A 119 -15.74 -28.86 -8.98
C ASP A 119 -15.22 -29.20 -10.40
#